data_AF-A0A920PFC8-F1
#
_entry.id   AF-A0A920PFC8-F1
#
_cell.length_a   1.000
_cell.length_b   1.000
_cell.length_c   1.000
_cell.angle_alpha   90.00
_cell.angle_beta   90.00
_cell.angle_gamma   90.00
#
_symmetry.space_group_name_H-M   'P 1'
#
loop_
_entity.id
_entity.type
_entity.pdbx_description
1 polymer ?
#
loop_
_entity_poly.entity_id
_entity_poly.type
_entity_poly.pdbx_seq_one_letter_code
_entity_poly.pdbx_strand_id
1 'polypeptide(L)' 'MPHALFRSDIIQEPNIYRMTEVCLHYGDSIKEVMNEKFGDGIMSAIDFKITVDKIKGDKGRTVW' A
#
# COMPACT_ATOMS: atom_id res chain seq x y z
N MET A 1 -12.08 23.81 -2.14
CA MET A 1 -11.37 22.65 -1.58
C MET A 1 -12.41 21.70 -1.00
N PRO A 2 -12.80 20.63 -1.70
CA PRO A 2 -13.76 19.70 -1.12
C PRO A 2 -13.01 18.77 -0.16
N HIS A 3 -13.46 18.77 1.09
CA HIS A 3 -13.01 17.87 2.14
C HIS A 3 -12.97 16.42 1.65
N ALA A 4 -11.80 15.79 1.75
CA ALA A 4 -11.60 14.35 1.58
C ALA A 4 -12.24 13.61 2.77
N LEU A 5 -13.57 13.58 2.80
CA LEU A 5 -14.31 12.68 3.66
C LEU A 5 -14.16 11.28 3.09
N PHE A 6 -13.98 10.30 3.98
CA PHE A 6 -13.89 8.88 3.69
C PHE A 6 -15.07 8.47 2.79
N ARG A 7 -14.84 8.38 1.48
CA ARG A 7 -15.91 8.05 0.54
C ARG A 7 -15.93 6.53 0.34
N SER A 8 -17.05 5.90 0.68
CA SER A 8 -17.20 4.44 0.62
C SER A 8 -17.07 3.88 -0.78
N ASP A 9 -17.34 4.68 -1.82
CA ASP A 9 -17.16 4.32 -3.24
C ASP A 9 -15.68 4.11 -3.60
N ILE A 10 -14.76 4.79 -2.92
CA ILE A 10 -13.31 4.67 -3.18
C ILE A 10 -12.80 3.30 -2.75
N ILE A 11 -13.29 2.75 -1.64
CA ILE A 11 -12.85 1.45 -1.12
C ILE A 11 -13.38 0.30 -1.98
N GLN A 12 -14.45 0.53 -2.74
CA GLN A 12 -15.00 -0.44 -3.69
C GLN A 12 -14.30 -0.43 -5.05
N GLU A 13 -13.39 0.51 -5.31
CA GLU A 13 -12.59 0.49 -6.53
C GLU A 13 -11.62 -0.71 -6.49
N PRO A 14 -11.56 -1.56 -7.53
CA PRO A 14 -10.80 -2.81 -7.49
C PRO A 14 -9.32 -2.68 -7.11
N ASN A 15 -8.61 -1.65 -7.59
CA ASN A 15 -7.19 -1.47 -7.30
C ASN A 15 -6.97 -0.97 -5.85
N ILE A 16 -7.85 -0.11 -5.35
CA ILE A 16 -7.81 0.37 -3.96
C ILE A 16 -8.14 -0.76 -2.98
N TYR A 17 -9.14 -1.58 -3.31
CA TYR A 17 -9.45 -2.79 -2.54
C TYR A 17 -8.24 -3.72 -2.46
N ARG A 18 -7.54 -3.94 -3.58
CA ARG A 18 -6.32 -4.76 -3.62
C ARG A 18 -5.19 -4.20 -2.77
N MET A 19 -4.97 -2.88 -2.79
CA MET A 19 -3.99 -2.24 -1.91
C MET A 19 -4.34 -2.44 -0.43
N THR A 20 -5.64 -2.33 -0.10
CA THR A 20 -6.14 -2.58 1.26
C THR A 20 -5.92 -4.04 1.67
N GLU A 21 -6.18 -5.01 0.78
CA GLU A 21 -5.90 -6.42 1.03
C GLU A 21 -4.42 -6.69 1.30
N VAL A 22 -3.50 -6.01 0.60
CA VAL A 22 -2.06 -6.13 0.88
C VAL A 22 -1.75 -5.68 2.30
N CYS A 23 -2.27 -4.52 2.73
CA CYS A 23 -2.09 -4.04 4.10
C CYS A 23 -2.71 -4.99 5.14
N LEU A 24 -3.87 -5.60 4.85
CA LEU A 24 -4.53 -6.54 5.75
C LEU A 24 -3.78 -7.87 5.89
N HIS A 25 -3.25 -8.41 4.80
CA HIS A 25 -2.56 -9.71 4.81
C HIS A 25 -1.10 -9.60 5.27
N TYR A 26 -0.41 -8.52 4.89
CA TYR A 26 1.03 -8.37 5.11
C TYR A 26 1.38 -7.28 6.12
N GLY A 27 0.41 -6.57 6.70
CA GLY A 27 0.66 -5.45 7.61
C GLY A 27 1.55 -5.83 8.79
N ASP A 28 1.31 -6.99 9.42
CA ASP A 28 2.11 -7.47 10.55
C ASP A 28 3.55 -7.77 10.12
N SER A 29 3.74 -8.46 8.99
CA SER A 29 5.07 -8.79 8.45
C SER A 29 5.83 -7.53 8.03
N ILE A 30 5.14 -6.56 7.42
CA ILE A 30 5.73 -5.26 7.04
C ILE A 30 6.16 -4.51 8.29
N LYS A 31 5.33 -4.48 9.34
CA LYS A 31 5.65 -3.85 10.62
C LYS A 31 6.86 -4.50 11.29
N GLU A 32 6.94 -5.83 11.28
CA GLU A 32 8.07 -6.56 11.85
C GLU A 32 9.38 -6.20 11.15
N VAL A 33 9.40 -6.22 9.81
CA VAL A 33 10.58 -5.81 9.01
C VAL A 33 10.96 -4.35 9.25
N MET A 34 9.98 -3.46 9.45
CA MET A 34 10.27 -2.07 9.81
C MET A 34 10.92 -1.95 11.18
N ASN A 35 10.39 -2.66 12.18
CA ASN A 35 10.94 -2.66 13.53
C ASN A 35 12.34 -3.26 13.59
N GLU A 36 12.62 -4.31 12.82
CA GLU A 36 13.96 -4.89 12.70
C GLU A 36 14.99 -3.89 12.13
N LYS A 37 14.58 -3.09 11.13
CA LYS A 37 15.49 -2.18 10.42
C LYS A 37 15.63 -0.81 11.08
N PHE A 38 14.56 -0.31 11.69
CA PHE A 38 14.45 1.08 12.14
C PHE A 38 14.15 1.22 13.64
N GLY A 39 13.88 0.11 14.34
CA GLY A 39 13.49 0.11 15.75
C GLY A 39 12.00 0.42 15.95
N ASP A 40 11.60 0.57 17.22
CA ASP A 40 10.22 0.88 17.57
C ASP A 40 9.82 2.28 17.10
N GLY A 41 8.80 2.35 16.26
CA GLY A 41 8.35 3.59 15.63
C GLY A 41 7.18 3.39 14.67
N ILE A 42 6.75 4.47 14.03
CA ILE A 42 5.70 4.45 13.01
C ILE A 42 6.19 5.10 11.73
N MET A 43 5.86 4.49 10.59
CA MET A 43 6.08 5.11 9.29
C MET A 43 5.20 6.37 9.19
N SER A 44 5.82 7.51 8.92
CA SER A 44 5.11 8.76 8.66
C SER A 44 4.22 8.58 7.43
N ALA A 45 2.93 8.92 7.56
CA ALA A 45 2.00 8.99 6.43
C ALA A 45 1.90 10.42 5.85
N ILE A 46 2.58 11.41 6.46
CA ILE A 46 2.57 12.82 6.02
C ILE A 46 3.77 13.09 5.12
N ASP A 47 4.97 12.78 5.62
CA ASP A 47 6.20 12.78 4.84
C ASP A 47 6.47 11.38 4.30
N PHE A 48 5.87 11.07 3.15
CA PHE A 48 5.88 9.75 2.53
C PHE A 48 5.86 9.85 1.01
N LYS A 49 6.50 8.89 0.34
CA LYS A 49 6.55 8.81 -1.12
C LYS A 49 6.34 7.37 -1.60
N ILE A 50 5.42 7.20 -2.54
CA ILE A 50 5.25 5.97 -3.33
C ILE A 50 5.75 6.21 -4.74
N THR A 51 6.43 5.21 -5.30
CA THR A 51 6.71 5.15 -6.74
C THR A 51 5.97 3.94 -7.31
N VAL A 52 5.36 4.11 -8.48
CA VAL A 52 4.63 3.04 -9.18
C VAL A 52 5.31 2.84 -10.52
N ASP A 53 5.86 1.65 -10.72
CA ASP A 53 6.55 1.27 -11.94
C ASP A 53 5.86 0.07 -12.58
N LYS A 54 5.82 0.05 -13.91
CA LYS A 54 5.31 -1.09 -14.65
C LYS A 54 6.40 -2.13 -14.80
N ILE A 55 6.16 -3.35 -14.33
CA ILE A 55 7.12 -4.45 -14.44
C ILE A 55 6.66 -5.47 -15.49
N LYS A 56 7.63 -6.07 -16.19
CA LYS A 56 7.35 -7.17 -17.12
C LYS A 56 7.49 -8.48 -16.35
N GLY A 57 6.37 -9.15 -16.08
CA GLY A 57 6.39 -10.42 -15.36
C GLY A 57 7.16 -11.52 -16.11
N ASP A 58 7.93 -12.33 -15.37
CA ASP A 58 8.84 -13.38 -15.90
C ASP A 58 8.15 -14.46 -16.75
N LYS A 59 6.82 -14.56 -16.71
CA LYS A 59 6.04 -15.60 -17.42
C LYS A 59 5.20 -15.07 -18.58
N GLY A 60 5.55 -13.93 -19.17
CA GLY A 60 4.81 -13.34 -20.29
C GLY A 60 3.39 -12.85 -19.94
N ARG A 61 2.98 -12.99 -18.68
CA ARG A 61 1.82 -12.33 -18.11
C ARG A 61 2.27 -11.00 -17.56
N THR A 62 1.85 -9.93 -18.22
CA THR A 62 1.90 -8.58 -17.64
C THR A 62 0.89 -8.55 -16.50
N VAL A 63 1.32 -8.90 -15.30
CA VAL A 63 0.76 -8.30 -14.10
C VAL A 63 1.48 -6.96 -14.00
N TRP A 64 0.71 -5.87 -13.95
CA TRP A 64 1.19 -4.49 -14.07
C TRP A 64 2.46 -4.21 -13.26
#